data_AF-K2AHY6-F1
#
_entry.id   AF-K2AHY6-F1
#
_cell.length_a   1.000
_cell.length_b   1.000
_cell.length_c   1.000
_cell.angle_alpha   90.00
_cell.angle_beta   90.00
_cell.angle_gamma   90.00
#
_symmetry.space_group_name_H-M   'P 1'
#
loop_
_entity.id
_entity.type
_entity.pdbx_description
1 polymer ?
#
loop_
_entity_poly.entity_id
_entity_poly.type
_entity_poly.pdbx_seq_one_letter_code
_entity_poly.pdbx_strand_id
1 'polypeptide(L)' 'MEIVELREKSDRELKKLLAQNHEKLRDLNFRIANKQVKNTNSKRVIKRILAKILTALKEREKESTKG' A
#
# COMPACT_ATOMS: atom_id res chain seq x y z
N MET A 1 -4.68 8.21 3.51
CA MET A 1 -4.99 6.89 4.09
C MET A 1 -4.14 6.75 5.32
N GLU A 2 -4.82 6.64 6.44
CA GLU A 2 -4.20 6.59 7.75
C GLU A 2 -4.00 5.17 8.23
N ILE A 3 -3.01 4.99 9.11
CA ILE A 3 -2.65 3.66 9.62
C ILE A 3 -3.77 3.09 10.50
N VAL A 4 -4.53 3.96 11.18
CA VAL A 4 -5.67 3.57 12.02
C VAL A 4 -6.74 2.86 11.18
N GLU A 5 -7.12 3.46 10.04
CA GLU A 5 -8.08 2.88 9.08
C GLU A 5 -7.61 1.52 8.52
N LEU A 6 -6.30 1.30 8.42
CA LEU A 6 -5.73 0.04 7.94
C LEU A 6 -5.78 -1.04 9.02
N ARG A 7 -5.59 -0.68 10.29
CA ARG A 7 -5.64 -1.62 11.40
C ARG A 7 -7.05 -2.15 11.67
N GLU A 8 -8.10 -1.42 11.30
CA GLU A 8 -9.49 -1.86 11.42
C GLU A 8 -9.92 -2.86 10.33
N LYS A 9 -9.19 -2.92 9.22
CA LYS A 9 -9.51 -3.83 8.10
C LYS A 9 -9.12 -5.27 8.41
N SER A 10 -9.79 -6.21 7.77
CA SER A 10 -9.38 -7.61 7.79
C SER A 10 -8.12 -7.85 6.96
N ASP A 11 -7.41 -8.94 7.25
CA ASP A 11 -6.21 -9.34 6.49
C ASP A 11 -6.51 -9.54 5.00
N ARG A 12 -7.70 -10.05 4.67
CA ARG A 12 -8.14 -10.21 3.28
C ARG A 12 -8.29 -8.86 2.58
N GLU A 13 -8.87 -7.88 3.25
CA GLU A 13 -9.01 -6.52 2.71
C GLU A 13 -7.66 -5.81 2.60
N LEU A 14 -6.76 -5.99 3.58
CA LEU A 14 -5.41 -5.46 3.53
C LEU A 14 -4.63 -6.04 2.34
N LYS A 15 -4.70 -7.35 2.12
CA LYS A 15 -4.08 -8.02 0.96
C LYS A 15 -4.69 -7.54 -0.36
N LYS A 16 -6.01 -7.35 -0.42
CA LYS A 16 -6.70 -6.79 -1.60
C LYS A 16 -6.24 -5.36 -1.89
N LEU A 17 -6.19 -4.51 -0.87
CA LEU A 17 -5.70 -3.14 -1.00
C LEU A 17 -4.23 -3.09 -1.40
N LEU A 18 -3.40 -4.00 -0.88
CA LEU A 18 -2.01 -4.14 -1.26
C LEU A 18 -1.89 -4.39 -2.76
N ALA A 19 -2.60 -5.39 -3.29
CA ALA A 19 -2.62 -5.72 -4.72
C ALA A 19 -3.05 -4.53 -5.58
N GLN A 20 -4.16 -3.87 -5.22
CA GLN A 20 -4.66 -2.70 -5.94
C GLN A 20 -3.66 -1.54 -5.96
N ASN A 21 -2.94 -1.29 -4.85
CA ASN A 21 -1.94 -0.23 -4.81
C ASN A 21 -0.66 -0.61 -5.59
N HIS A 22 -0.31 -1.89 -5.67
CA HIS A 22 0.77 -2.36 -6.56
C HIS A 22 0.41 -2.17 -8.04
N GLU A 23 -0.81 -2.47 -8.46
CA GLU A 23 -1.28 -2.21 -9.82
C GLU A 23 -1.24 -0.71 -10.16
N LYS A 24 -1.73 0.15 -9.25
CA LYS A 24 -1.62 1.60 -9.40
C LYS A 24 -0.18 2.07 -9.51
N LEU A 25 0.74 1.48 -8.75
CA LEU A 25 2.16 1.78 -8.84
C LEU A 25 2.75 1.36 -10.19
N ARG A 26 2.31 0.21 -10.73
CA ARG A 26 2.73 -0.29 -12.04
C ARG A 26 2.26 0.64 -13.17
N ASP A 27 0.98 1.01 -13.17
CA ASP A 27 0.42 1.98 -14.12
C ASP A 27 1.16 3.32 -14.04
N LEU A 28 1.37 3.83 -12.83
CA LEU A 28 2.09 5.09 -12.64
C LEU A 28 3.54 5.00 -13.14
N ASN A 29 4.23 3.89 -12.92
CA ASN A 29 5.58 3.70 -13.44
C ASN A 29 5.59 3.66 -14.98
N PHE A 30 4.61 3.00 -15.60
CA PHE A 30 4.47 2.98 -17.06
C PHE A 30 4.25 4.40 -17.62
N ARG A 31 3.33 5.16 -17.01
CA ARG A 31 3.06 6.55 -17.40
C ARG A 31 4.28 7.45 -17.17
N ILE A 32 5.04 7.24 -16.10
CA ILE A 32 6.31 7.97 -15.84
C ILE A 32 7.33 7.66 -16.94
N ALA A 33 7.47 6.38 -17.33
CA ALA A 33 8.37 5.97 -18.41
C ALA A 33 7.99 6.64 -19.75
N ASN A 34 6.69 6.79 -20.01
CA ASN A 34 6.17 7.51 -21.18
C ASN A 34 6.17 9.04 -21.04
N LYS A 35 6.69 9.61 -19.94
CA LYS A 35 6.68 11.05 -19.63
C LYS A 35 5.27 11.67 -19.60
N GLN A 36 4.23 10.86 -19.35
CA GLN A 36 2.82 11.27 -19.34
C GLN A 36 2.29 11.67 -17.95
N VAL A 37 3.19 11.95 -16.99
CA VAL A 37 2.82 12.26 -15.61
C VAL A 37 3.24 13.67 -15.24
N LYS A 38 2.25 14.54 -15.01
CA LYS A 38 2.48 15.90 -14.52
C LYS A 38 2.83 15.96 -13.03
N ASN A 39 2.39 14.98 -12.24
CA ASN A 39 2.57 14.96 -10.78
C ASN A 39 3.38 13.75 -10.30
N THR A 40 4.65 13.97 -10.00
CA THR A 40 5.58 12.93 -9.51
C THR A 40 5.34 12.54 -8.05
N ASN A 41 4.62 13.38 -7.27
CA ASN A 41 4.34 13.12 -5.85
C ASN A 41 3.42 11.92 -5.64
N SER A 42 2.60 11.57 -6.64
CA SER A 42 1.70 10.41 -6.59
C SER A 42 2.44 9.10 -6.32
N LYS A 43 3.68 8.96 -6.84
CA LYS A 43 4.51 7.76 -6.61
C LYS A 43 4.90 7.62 -5.15
N ARG A 44 5.29 8.73 -4.52
CA ARG A 44 5.66 8.78 -3.10
C ARG A 44 4.46 8.46 -2.21
N VAL A 45 3.28 8.98 -2.54
CA VAL A 45 2.04 8.71 -1.80
C VAL A 45 1.67 7.23 -1.86
N ILE A 46 1.67 6.62 -3.05
CA ILE A 46 1.36 5.18 -3.20
C ILE A 46 2.37 4.32 -2.45
N LYS A 47 3.67 4.63 -2.53
CA LYS A 47 4.70 3.90 -1.76
C LYS A 47 4.49 3.98 -0.25
N ARG A 48 4.10 5.14 0.27
CA ARG A 48 3.78 5.30 1.71
C ARG A 48 2.56 4.46 2.10
N ILE A 49 1.52 4.41 1.26
CA ILE A 49 0.34 3.59 1.51
C ILE A 49 0.73 2.10 1.56
N LEU A 50 1.52 1.62 0.59
CA LEU A 50 2.04 0.25 0.58
C LEU A 50 2.83 -0.07 1.86
N ALA A 51 3.71 0.83 2.29
CA ALA A 51 4.48 0.66 3.51
C ALA A 51 3.56 0.54 4.75
N LYS A 52 2.56 1.42 4.89
CA LYS A 52 1.60 1.36 6.00
C LYS A 52 0.81 0.03 6.01
N ILE A 53 0.37 -0.47 4.85
CA ILE A 53 -0.35 -1.75 4.73
C ILE A 53 0.54 -2.91 5.16
N LEU A 54 1.79 -2.95 4.68
CA LEU A 54 2.75 -3.99 5.06
C LEU A 54 3.08 -3.95 6.55
N THR A 55 3.19 -2.76 7.13
CA THR A 55 3.37 -2.60 8.58
C THR A 55 2.19 -3.19 9.35
N ALA A 56 0.94 -2.86 8.97
CA ALA A 56 -0.25 -3.37 9.64
C ALA A 56 -0.35 -4.91 9.58
N LEU A 57 -0.02 -5.52 8.43
CA LEU A 57 0.04 -6.98 8.29
C LEU A 57 1.11 -7.61 9.20
N LYS A 58 2.28 -6.99 9.29
CA LYS A 58 3.40 -7.49 10.12
C LYS A 58 3.15 -7.32 11.62
N GLU A 59 2.45 -6.25 12.02
CA GLU A 59 2.00 -6.06 13.41
C GLU A 59 1.10 -7.21 13.85
N ARG A 60 0.13 -7.57 13.01
CA ARG A 60 -0.80 -8.71 13.27
C ARG A 60 -0.09 -10.06 13.30
N GLU A 61 0.84 -10.29 12.38
CA GLU A 61 1.66 -11.51 12.37
C GLU A 61 2.43 -11.66 13.70
N LYS A 62 3.03 -10.57 14.19
CA LYS A 62 3.73 -10.54 15.49
C LYS A 62 2.81 -10.75 16.68
N GLU A 63 1.57 -10.29 16.63
CA GLU A 63 0.58 -10.57 17.68
C GLU A 63 0.21 -12.06 17.71
N SER A 64 0.04 -12.68 16.53
CA SER A 64 -0.29 -14.11 16.42
C SER A 64 0.83 -15.06 16.87
N THR A 65 2.10 -14.65 16.76
CA THR A 65 3.28 -15.45 17.16
C THR A 65 3.70 -15.27 18.61
N LYS A 66 3.03 -14.38 19.36
CA LYS A 66 3.28 -14.15 20.80
C LYS A 66 2.40 -15.01 21.72
N GLY A 67 1.50 -15.81 21.17
CA GLY A 67 0.70 -16.81 21.89
C GLY A 67 1.31 -18.19 21.76
#